data_AF-A0A1G7HHF7-F1
#
_entry.id   AF-A0A1G7HHF7-F1
#
_cell.length_a   1.000
_cell.length_b   1.000
_cell.length_c   1.000
_cell.angle_alpha   90.00
_cell.angle_beta   90.00
_cell.angle_gamma   90.00
#
_symmetry.space_group_name_H-M   'P 1'
#
loop_
_entity.id
_entity.type
_entity.pdbx_description
1 polymer ?
#
loop_
_entity_poly.entity_id
_entity_poly.type
_entity_poly.pdbx_seq_one_letter_code
_entity_poly.pdbx_strand_id
1 'polypeptide(L)'
;MKTITIKGTFTGSVNKSVSVEVYRPNGLPNPYDFRKKYFDDFSENFVDLEDGAIYNIDFSGFTTGTFDLEISGEFSAPNPITDSFSAQAFSPGYVIQTN
;
A
#
# COMPACT_ATOMS: atom_id res chain seq x y z
N MET A 1 -13.51 -14.27 2.41
CA MET A 1 -12.69 -13.18 2.97
C MET A 1 -11.33 -13.31 2.34
N LYS A 2 -10.83 -12.23 1.74
CA LYS A 2 -9.57 -12.21 1.01
C LYS A 2 -8.52 -11.45 1.80
N THR A 3 -7.27 -11.88 1.67
CA THR A 3 -6.14 -11.26 2.34
C THR A 3 -5.15 -10.69 1.35
N ILE A 4 -4.70 -9.46 1.61
CA ILE A 4 -3.51 -8.89 0.96
C ILE A 4 -2.48 -8.49 2.00
N THR A 5 -1.23 -8.45 1.58
CA THR A 5 -0.09 -8.03 2.39
C THR A 5 0.61 -6.89 1.66
N ILE A 6 0.83 -5.80 2.39
CA ILE A 6 1.61 -4.64 1.92
C ILE A 6 2.89 -4.58 2.75
N LYS A 7 4.04 -4.64 2.07
CA LYS A 7 5.35 -4.48 2.68
C LYS A 7 6.03 -3.23 2.15
N GLY A 8 6.64 -2.47 3.05
CA GLY A 8 7.51 -1.36 2.69
C GLY A 8 8.84 -1.49 3.40
N THR A 9 9.93 -1.36 2.66
CA THR A 9 11.30 -1.44 3.18
C THR A 9 12.04 -0.15 2.88
N PHE A 10 12.66 0.46 3.90
CA PHE A 10 13.45 1.66 3.77
C PHE A 10 14.94 1.35 3.92
N THR A 11 15.71 1.62 2.87
CA THR A 11 17.17 1.61 2.94
C THR A 11 17.71 3.04 3.15
N GLY A 12 18.72 3.22 4.00
CA GLY A 12 19.26 4.54 4.37
C GLY A 12 18.76 5.07 5.72
N SER A 13 19.25 6.23 6.18
CA SER A 13 19.29 6.55 7.62
C SER A 13 18.48 7.75 8.11
N VAL A 14 17.82 8.56 7.28
CA VAL A 14 17.44 9.92 7.77
C VAL A 14 16.00 10.36 7.54
N ASN A 15 15.31 9.90 6.49
CA ASN A 15 13.87 10.13 6.34
C ASN A 15 13.19 8.87 5.84
N LYS A 16 12.32 8.32 6.67
CA LYS A 16 11.57 7.09 6.40
C LYS A 16 10.14 7.36 6.83
N SER A 17 9.30 7.89 5.96
CA SER A 17 7.88 7.93 6.29
C SER A 17 7.03 7.70 5.08
N VAL A 18 6.02 6.87 5.26
CA VAL A 18 5.02 6.57 4.25
C VAL A 18 3.66 6.44 4.94
N SER A 19 2.67 7.11 4.37
CA SER A 19 1.26 6.91 4.71
C SER A 19 0.67 5.96 3.67
N VAL A 20 -0.05 4.97 4.14
CA VAL A 20 -0.77 3.98 3.32
C VAL A 20 -2.25 4.17 3.54
N GLU A 21 -2.98 4.31 2.45
CA GLU A 21 -4.43 4.52 2.40
C GLU A 21 -5.04 3.42 1.52
N VAL A 22 -6.00 2.66 2.05
CA VAL A 22 -6.73 1.63 1.30
C VAL A 22 -8.21 1.93 1.36
N TYR A 23 -8.87 1.94 0.20
CA TYR A 23 -10.27 2.30 0.10
C TYR A 23 -10.99 1.74 -1.12
N ARG A 24 -12.30 1.53 -0.98
CA ARG A 24 -13.20 1.28 -2.10
C ARG A 24 -13.64 2.60 -2.75
N PRO A 25 -13.51 2.78 -4.08
CA PRO A 25 -13.84 4.03 -4.79
C PRO A 25 -15.27 4.54 -4.58
N ASN A 26 -16.21 3.64 -4.25
CA ASN A 26 -17.63 3.93 -4.05
C ASN A 26 -18.08 3.74 -2.59
N GLY A 27 -17.15 3.75 -1.63
CA GLY A 27 -17.45 3.61 -0.20
C GLY A 27 -18.28 4.79 0.34
N LEU A 28 -19.29 4.48 1.16
CA LEU A 28 -20.12 5.39 1.97
C LEU A 28 -19.25 6.28 2.91
N PRO A 29 -19.77 7.17 3.80
CA PRO A 29 -19.13 8.45 4.19
C PRO A 29 -17.76 8.39 4.90
N ASN A 30 -17.22 7.20 5.14
CA ASN A 30 -15.84 7.00 5.55
C ASN A 30 -15.02 6.56 4.31
N PRO A 31 -14.23 7.48 3.71
CA PRO A 31 -13.61 7.23 2.41
C PRO A 31 -12.46 6.23 2.47
N TYR A 32 -12.08 5.73 3.65
CA TYR A 32 -10.97 4.79 3.83
C TYR A 32 -11.40 3.56 4.62
N ASP A 33 -11.15 2.38 4.05
CA ASP A 33 -11.23 1.11 4.78
C ASP A 33 -10.00 0.97 5.72
N PHE A 34 -8.89 1.65 5.39
CA PHE A 34 -7.69 1.74 6.23
C PHE A 34 -6.85 2.97 5.92
N ARG A 35 -6.25 3.56 6.96
CA ARG A 35 -5.24 4.61 6.84
C ARG A 35 -4.23 4.51 7.98
N LYS A 36 -2.94 4.41 7.66
CA LYS A 36 -1.88 4.36 8.67
C LYS A 36 -0.57 4.95 8.15
N LYS A 37 0.21 5.54 9.05
CA LYS A 37 1.53 6.08 8.77
C LYS A 37 2.60 5.20 9.41
N TYR A 38 3.64 4.90 8.66
CA TYR A 38 4.82 4.16 9.09
C TYR A 38 6.05 5.05 9.06
N PHE A 39 6.96 4.79 9.98
CA PHE A 39 8.23 5.52 10.11
C PHE A 39 9.46 4.62 9.92
N ASP A 40 9.24 3.33 9.69
CA ASP A 40 10.24 2.29 9.51
C ASP A 40 9.66 1.21 8.59
N ASP A 41 10.44 0.17 8.34
CA ASP A 41 10.01 -1.01 7.59
C ASP A 41 8.73 -1.59 8.19
N PHE A 42 7.81 -2.02 7.34
CA PHE A 42 6.53 -2.56 7.78
C PHE A 42 6.06 -3.71 6.90
N SER A 43 5.19 -4.54 7.50
CA SER A 43 4.40 -5.56 6.82
C SER A 43 3.01 -5.49 7.42
N GLU A 44 2.03 -5.06 6.64
CA GLU A 44 0.64 -4.91 7.07
C GLU A 44 -0.25 -5.90 6.31
N ASN A 45 -1.10 -6.62 7.06
CA ASN A 45 -2.02 -7.59 6.50
C ASN A 45 -3.43 -7.03 6.55
N PHE A 46 -4.05 -6.92 5.38
CA PHE A 46 -5.43 -6.51 5.24
C PHE A 46 -6.26 -7.77 5.07
N VAL A 47 -6.85 -8.19 6.18
CA VAL A 47 -7.76 -9.33 6.23
C VAL A 47 -9.19 -8.84 6.00
N ASP A 48 -10.09 -9.77 5.72
CA ASP A 48 -11.53 -9.50 5.56
C ASP A 48 -11.92 -8.61 4.38
N LEU A 49 -11.09 -8.58 3.32
CA LEU A 49 -11.48 -7.92 2.07
C LEU A 49 -12.62 -8.68 1.39
N GLU A 50 -13.55 -7.91 0.80
CA GLU A 50 -14.69 -8.42 0.06
C GLU A 50 -14.23 -9.10 -1.24
N ASP A 51 -14.86 -10.21 -1.60
CA ASP A 51 -14.54 -10.99 -2.80
C ASP A 51 -15.00 -10.27 -4.08
N GLY A 52 -14.18 -10.25 -5.13
CA GLY A 52 -14.49 -9.59 -6.40
C GLY A 52 -14.51 -8.05 -6.38
N ALA A 53 -14.21 -7.42 -5.24
CA ALA A 53 -14.30 -5.98 -5.03
C ALA A 53 -13.02 -5.24 -5.48
N ILE A 54 -13.19 -3.98 -5.89
CA ILE A 54 -12.09 -3.10 -6.32
C ILE A 54 -11.64 -2.23 -5.14
N TYR A 55 -10.33 -2.25 -4.87
CA TYR A 55 -9.69 -1.41 -3.87
C TYR A 55 -8.61 -0.54 -4.52
N ASN A 56 -8.57 0.72 -4.12
CA ASN A 56 -7.46 1.64 -4.37
C ASN A 56 -6.51 1.59 -3.17
N ILE A 57 -5.22 1.55 -3.46
CA ILE A 57 -4.14 1.55 -2.49
C ILE A 57 -3.21 2.72 -2.84
N ASP A 58 -3.29 3.78 -2.06
CA ASP A 58 -2.48 4.98 -2.24
C ASP A 58 -1.37 5.05 -1.19
N PHE A 59 -0.18 5.42 -1.64
CA PHE A 59 0.96 5.69 -0.79
C PHE A 59 1.32 7.16 -0.92
N SER A 60 1.71 7.80 0.18
CA SER A 60 2.35 9.12 0.14
C SER A 60 3.47 9.19 1.14
N GLY A 61 4.65 9.64 0.71
CA GLY A 61 5.82 9.59 1.57
C GLY A 61 7.01 10.36 1.02
N PHE A 62 8.09 10.28 1.79
CA PHE A 62 9.37 10.87 1.44
C PHE A 62 10.49 9.99 1.99
N THR A 63 11.51 9.76 1.16
CA THR A 63 12.73 9.06 1.57
C THR A 63 13.97 9.80 1.07
N THR A 64 15.02 9.82 1.89
CA THR A 64 16.37 10.25 1.47
C THR A 64 17.24 9.10 0.97
N GLY A 65 16.81 7.85 1.18
CA GLY A 65 17.44 6.65 0.64
C GLY A 65 16.52 6.00 -0.39
N THR A 66 16.22 4.71 -0.25
CA THR A 66 15.24 4.02 -1.10
C THR A 66 14.06 3.54 -0.28
N PHE A 67 12.87 3.55 -0.86
CA PHE A 67 11.66 2.91 -0.35
C PHE A 67 11.22 1.86 -1.38
N ASP A 68 11.30 0.59 -1.01
CA ASP A 68 10.89 -0.55 -1.83
C ASP A 68 9.51 -1.03 -1.34
N LEU A 69 8.57 -1.15 -2.28
CA LEU A 69 7.18 -1.52 -2.03
C LEU A 69 6.88 -2.89 -2.65
N GLU A 70 6.14 -3.72 -1.92
CA GLU A 70 5.55 -4.97 -2.42
C GLU A 70 4.09 -5.09 -1.93
N ILE A 71 3.17 -5.35 -2.85
CA ILE A 71 1.76 -5.67 -2.57
C ILE A 71 1.50 -7.06 -3.13
N SER A 72 1.10 -8.01 -2.28
CA SER A 72 0.83 -9.40 -2.66
C SER A 72 -0.44 -9.91 -1.99
N GLY A 73 -0.99 -11.03 -2.46
CA GLY A 73 -2.15 -11.67 -1.81
C GLY A 73 -3.19 -12.21 -2.79
N GLU A 74 -4.46 -12.17 -2.40
CA GLU A 74 -5.57 -12.75 -3.17
C GLU A 74 -6.27 -11.71 -4.05
N PHE A 75 -5.60 -11.25 -5.13
CA PHE A 75 -6.15 -10.31 -6.10
C PHE A 75 -5.72 -10.61 -7.56
N SER A 76 -6.46 -10.06 -8.52
CA SER A 76 -6.28 -10.09 -9.97
C SER A 76 -5.34 -8.98 -10.45
N ALA A 77 -4.67 -9.19 -11.60
CA ALA A 77 -3.59 -8.36 -12.19
C ALA A 77 -2.17 -8.77 -11.68
N PRO A 78 -1.07 -8.11 -12.09
CA PRO A 78 0.27 -8.54 -11.70
C PRO A 78 0.39 -8.65 -10.18
N ASN A 79 0.80 -9.82 -9.70
CA ASN A 79 0.89 -10.15 -8.29
C ASN A 79 2.18 -10.96 -8.07
N PRO A 80 3.15 -10.46 -7.27
CA PRO A 80 3.09 -9.20 -6.53
C PRO A 80 3.17 -7.95 -7.44
N ILE A 81 2.63 -6.83 -6.96
CA ILE A 81 2.95 -5.49 -7.46
C ILE A 81 4.20 -5.04 -6.69
N THR A 82 5.24 -4.60 -7.40
CA THR A 82 6.47 -4.10 -6.78
C THR A 82 6.87 -2.75 -7.37
N ASP A 83 7.39 -1.85 -6.54
CA ASP A 83 7.88 -0.54 -6.97
C ASP A 83 9.03 -0.05 -6.08
N SER A 84 9.80 0.93 -6.54
CA SER A 84 10.96 1.46 -5.81
C SER A 84 11.13 2.96 -6.03
N PHE A 85 11.29 3.70 -4.94
CA PHE A 85 11.40 5.16 -4.94
C PHE A 85 12.69 5.59 -4.25
N SER A 86 13.52 6.39 -4.92
CA SER A 86 14.82 6.80 -4.39
C SER A 86 14.95 8.32 -4.24
N ALA A 87 15.39 8.78 -3.07
CA ALA A 87 15.80 10.15 -2.79
C ALA A 87 14.79 11.24 -3.20
N GLN A 88 13.49 10.99 -3.03
CA GLN A 88 12.44 11.89 -3.44
C GLN A 88 11.16 11.74 -2.62
N ALA A 89 10.25 12.70 -2.78
CA ALA A 89 8.85 12.53 -2.40
C ALA A 89 8.17 11.60 -3.41
N PHE A 90 7.26 10.76 -2.94
CA PHE A 90 6.53 9.81 -3.77
C PHE A 90 5.07 9.77 -3.38
N SER A 91 4.20 9.54 -4.36
CA SER A 91 2.76 9.41 -4.15
C SER A 91 2.11 8.43 -5.14
N PRO A 92 2.57 7.17 -5.24
CA PRO A 92 2.00 6.21 -6.18
C PRO A 92 0.62 5.73 -5.71
N GLY A 93 -0.21 5.34 -6.67
CA GLY A 93 -1.52 4.73 -6.43
C GLY A 93 -1.68 3.46 -7.24
N TYR A 94 -2.27 2.43 -6.64
CA TYR A 94 -2.50 1.13 -7.25
C TYR A 94 -3.96 0.73 -7.12
N VAL A 95 -4.45 -0.02 -8.11
CA VAL A 95 -5.81 -0.56 -8.11
C VAL A 95 -5.70 -2.07 -8.16
N ILE A 96 -6.35 -2.74 -7.22
CA ILE A 96 -6.47 -4.20 -7.19
C ILE A 96 -7.94 -4.61 -7.24
N GLN A 97 -8.20 -5.80 -7.77
CA GLN A 97 -9.50 -6.45 -7.66
C GLN A 97 -9.30 -7.79 -6.95
N THR A 98 -9.94 -8.01 -5.82
CA THR A 98 -9.84 -9.29 -5.10
C THR A 98 -10.39 -10.45 -5.95
N ASN A 99 -9.73 -11.60 -5.90
CA ASN A 99 -10.20 -12.87 -6.50
C ASN A 99 -11.03 -13.63 -5.50
#